data_AF-A0A2H5FHZ4-F1
#
_entry.id   AF-A0A2H5FHZ4-F1
#
_cell.length_a   1.000
_cell.length_b   1.000
_cell.length_c   1.000
_cell.angle_alpha   90.00
_cell.angle_beta   90.00
_cell.angle_gamma   90.00
#
_symmetry.space_group_name_H-M   'P 1'
#
loop_
_entity.id
_entity.type
_entity.pdbx_description
1 polymer ?
#
loop_
_entity_poly.entity_id
_entity_poly.type
_entity_poly.pdbx_seq_one_letter_code
_entity_poly.pdbx_strand_id
1 'polypeptide(L)'
;MFTRFAVFYGHLWRSQFKSDGFLEFAKKEWSEGLGQFTDEILNQAILACRDHCDMPPSLPQMIGFCRDIKRRNTFYVAGEAHQPASQAVVEENIRQCKAYLLR
;
A
#
# COMPACT_ATOMS: atom_id res chain seq x y z
N MET A 1 11.91 -7.15 7.72
CA MET A 1 12.33 -5.73 7.75
C MET A 1 13.67 -5.50 8.46
N PHE A 2 13.83 -5.86 9.74
CA PHE A 2 15.05 -5.59 10.54
C PHE A 2 16.36 -6.02 9.85
N THR A 3 16.40 -7.21 9.26
CA THR A 3 17.59 -7.69 8.53
C THR A 3 17.93 -6.81 7.32
N ARG A 4 16.91 -6.30 6.60
CA ARG A 4 17.13 -5.40 5.46
C ARG A 4 17.73 -4.08 5.93
N PHE A 5 17.22 -3.49 7.00
CA PHE A 5 17.78 -2.26 7.57
C PHE A 5 19.17 -2.46 8.18
N ALA A 6 19.48 -3.64 8.70
CA ALA A 6 20.84 -3.98 9.12
C ALA A 6 21.83 -4.03 7.94
N VAL A 7 21.36 -4.35 6.71
CA VAL A 7 22.17 -4.29 5.49
C VAL A 7 22.26 -2.86 4.95
N PHE A 8 21.14 -2.11 4.92
CA PHE A 8 21.10 -0.76 4.36
C PHE A 8 21.90 0.25 5.17
N TYR A 9 21.76 0.21 6.50
CA TYR A 9 22.34 1.23 7.39
C TYR A 9 23.50 0.69 8.23
N GLY A 10 23.82 -0.60 8.11
CA GLY A 10 24.95 -1.22 8.78
C GLY A 10 24.95 -1.00 10.29
N HIS A 11 26.03 -0.37 10.77
CA HIS A 11 26.24 -0.15 12.20
C HIS A 11 25.17 0.75 12.83
N LEU A 12 24.62 1.73 12.10
CA LEU A 12 23.61 2.67 12.61
C LEU A 12 22.32 1.97 13.04
N TRP A 13 21.95 0.88 12.36
CA TRP A 13 20.82 0.07 12.76
C TRP A 13 21.20 -0.97 13.81
N ARG A 14 22.30 -1.70 13.58
CA ARG A 14 22.74 -2.79 14.47
C ARG A 14 23.06 -2.30 15.88
N SER A 15 23.61 -1.09 16.03
CA SER A 15 23.99 -0.53 17.33
C SER A 15 22.79 -0.17 18.21
N GLN A 16 21.60 -0.04 17.65
CA GLN A 16 20.37 0.30 18.39
C GLN A 16 19.80 -0.89 19.16
N PHE A 17 20.12 -2.12 18.75
CA PHE A 17 19.51 -3.34 19.28
C PHE A 17 20.58 -4.31 19.81
N LYS A 18 21.39 -3.86 20.77
CA LYS A 18 22.51 -4.66 21.33
C LYS A 18 22.09 -5.74 22.32
N SER A 19 20.91 -5.58 22.93
CA SER A 19 20.36 -6.56 23.87
C SER A 19 19.31 -7.39 23.13
N ASP A 20 19.41 -8.72 23.22
CA ASP A 20 18.44 -9.63 22.61
C ASP A 20 17.03 -9.39 23.15
N GLY A 21 16.88 -9.14 24.46
CA GLY A 21 15.59 -8.82 25.07
C GLY A 21 14.98 -7.53 24.51
N PHE A 22 15.79 -6.49 24.31
CA PHE A 22 15.33 -5.25 23.70
C PHE A 22 15.02 -5.42 22.20
N LEU A 23 15.79 -6.24 21.47
CA LEU A 23 15.54 -6.54 20.07
C LEU A 23 14.19 -7.24 19.88
N GLU A 24 13.88 -8.24 20.70
CA GLU A 24 12.58 -8.93 20.65
C GLU A 24 11.42 -8.00 21.01
N PHE A 25 11.59 -7.16 22.04
CA PHE A 25 10.63 -6.12 22.36
C PHE A 25 10.40 -5.16 21.17
N ALA A 26 11.48 -4.65 20.57
CA ALA A 26 11.39 -3.77 19.43
C ALA A 26 10.70 -4.44 18.23
N LYS A 27 11.04 -5.70 17.91
CA LYS A 27 10.34 -6.44 16.83
C LYS A 27 8.84 -6.52 17.09
N LYS A 28 8.43 -6.76 18.34
CA LYS A 28 7.01 -6.81 18.74
C LYS A 28 6.33 -5.45 18.51
N GLU A 29 6.90 -4.37 19.05
CA GLU A 29 6.35 -3.01 18.89
C GLU A 29 6.25 -2.61 17.41
N TRP A 30 7.26 -2.93 16.60
CA TRP A 30 7.25 -2.66 15.17
C TRP A 30 6.20 -3.50 14.44
N SER A 31 6.03 -4.78 14.83
CA SER A 31 4.99 -5.66 14.27
C SER A 31 3.59 -5.13 14.57
N GLU A 32 3.33 -4.71 15.81
CA GLU A 32 2.05 -4.15 16.24
C GLU A 32 1.76 -2.81 15.54
N GLY A 33 2.73 -1.88 15.51
CA GLY A 33 2.55 -0.57 14.89
C GLY A 33 2.35 -0.62 13.37
N LEU A 34 2.98 -1.60 12.70
CA LEU A 34 2.92 -1.77 11.25
C LEU A 34 1.85 -2.76 10.76
N GLY A 35 1.22 -3.54 11.66
CA GLY A 35 0.25 -4.57 11.31
C GLY A 35 -1.00 -4.07 10.58
N GLN A 36 -1.27 -2.76 10.61
CA GLN A 36 -2.36 -2.12 9.85
C GLN A 36 -2.07 -1.91 8.35
N PHE A 37 -0.83 -2.18 7.90
CA PHE A 37 -0.40 -2.01 6.51
C PHE A 37 -0.16 -3.36 5.84
N THR A 38 -0.41 -3.41 4.54
CA THR A 38 -0.14 -4.61 3.73
C THR A 38 1.35 -4.79 3.47
N ASP A 39 1.77 -6.01 3.19
CA ASP A 39 3.16 -6.32 2.82
C ASP A 39 3.66 -5.50 1.61
N GLU A 40 2.77 -5.20 0.67
CA GLU A 40 3.07 -4.36 -0.49
C GLU A 40 3.47 -2.94 -0.08
N ILE A 41 2.69 -2.31 0.81
CA ILE A 41 2.97 -0.97 1.33
C ILE A 41 4.26 -0.98 2.15
N LEU A 42 4.46 -2.01 2.97
CA LEU A 42 5.66 -2.16 3.78
C LEU A 42 6.92 -2.31 2.90
N ASN A 43 6.85 -3.11 1.84
CA ASN A 43 7.97 -3.27 0.92
C ASN A 43 8.30 -1.97 0.18
N GLN A 44 7.29 -1.22 -0.27
CA GLN A 44 7.49 0.09 -0.88
C GLN A 44 8.13 1.08 0.11
N ALA A 45 7.66 1.11 1.36
CA ALA A 45 8.24 1.97 2.40
C ALA A 45 9.70 1.61 2.69
N ILE A 46 10.03 0.32 2.80
CA ILE A 46 11.40 -0.16 3.03
C ILE A 46 12.33 0.27 1.90
N LEU A 47 11.88 0.17 0.65
CA LEU A 47 12.65 0.60 -0.52
C LEU A 47 12.80 2.12 -0.58
N ALA A 48 11.73 2.86 -0.28
CA ALA A 48 11.79 4.31 -0.21
C ALA A 48 12.82 4.79 0.82
N CYS A 49 12.89 4.13 1.99
CA CYS A 49 13.91 4.44 2.99
C CYS A 49 15.32 4.15 2.47
N ARG A 50 15.54 2.99 1.82
CA ARG A 50 16.84 2.65 1.22
C ARG A 50 17.32 3.71 0.22
N ASP A 51 16.41 4.24 -0.58
CA ASP A 51 16.75 5.09 -1.72
C ASP A 51 16.86 6.57 -1.36
N HIS A 52 16.20 7.01 -0.29
CA HIS A 52 16.04 8.45 0.01
C HIS A 52 16.40 8.85 1.45
N CYS A 53 16.70 7.91 2.33
CA CYS A 53 17.04 8.22 3.72
C CYS A 53 18.51 7.91 4.01
N ASP A 54 19.26 8.92 4.46
CA ASP A 54 20.65 8.73 4.91
C ASP A 54 20.73 7.94 6.22
N MET A 55 19.66 7.98 7.02
CA MET A 55 19.57 7.38 8.35
C MET A 55 18.38 6.42 8.45
N PRO A 56 18.48 5.36 9.27
CA PRO A 56 17.36 4.46 9.49
C PRO A 56 16.15 5.19 10.09
N PRO A 57 14.93 4.89 9.63
CA PRO A 57 13.74 5.51 10.20
C PRO A 57 13.47 4.99 11.61
N SER A 58 12.92 5.86 12.46
CA SER A 58 12.20 5.44 13.67
C SER A 58 10.86 4.79 13.32
N LEU A 59 10.26 4.06 14.27
CA LEU A 59 8.94 3.45 14.08
C LEU A 59 7.87 4.50 13.68
N PRO A 60 7.74 5.67 14.34
CA PRO A 60 6.77 6.69 13.92
C PRO A 60 7.00 7.21 12.50
N GLN A 61 8.26 7.38 12.08
CA GLN A 61 8.61 7.79 10.72
C GLN A 61 8.22 6.71 9.71
N MET A 62 8.49 5.44 10.03
CA MET A 62 8.10 4.31 9.18
C MET A 62 6.57 4.24 8.99
N ILE A 63 5.81 4.42 10.07
CA ILE A 63 4.33 4.51 10.00
C ILE A 63 3.92 5.69 9.11
N GLY A 64 4.61 6.83 9.21
CA GLY A 64 4.43 7.99 8.32
C GLY A 64 4.59 7.63 6.85
N PHE A 65 5.69 6.98 6.48
CA PHE A 65 5.94 6.54 5.10
C PHE A 65 4.86 5.58 4.60
N CYS A 66 4.45 4.61 5.42
CA CYS A 66 3.39 3.68 5.06
C CYS A 66 2.05 4.39 4.82
N ARG A 67 1.68 5.37 5.67
CA ARG A 67 0.47 6.18 5.48
C ARG A 67 0.54 7.00 4.20
N ASP A 68 1.68 7.61 3.91
CA ASP A 68 1.86 8.42 2.71
C ASP A 68 1.76 7.58 1.43
N ILE A 69 2.36 6.39 1.42
CA ILE A 69 2.26 5.43 0.32
C ILE A 69 0.81 4.96 0.17
N LYS A 70 0.16 4.55 1.27
CA LYS A 70 -1.25 4.15 1.26
C LYS A 70 -2.13 5.25 0.68
N ARG A 71 -1.91 6.50 1.09
CA ARG A 71 -2.66 7.66 0.60
C ARG A 71 -2.46 7.87 -0.90
N ARG A 72 -1.22 7.77 -1.41
CA ARG A 72 -0.91 7.91 -2.84
C ARG A 72 -1.57 6.81 -3.70
N ASN A 73 -1.68 5.60 -3.17
CA ASN A 73 -2.27 4.46 -3.88
C ASN A 73 -3.80 4.37 -3.72
N THR A 74 -4.38 5.12 -2.78
CA THR A 74 -5.84 5.18 -2.59
C THR A 74 -6.39 6.29 -3.47
N PHE A 75 -6.73 5.96 -4.70
CA PHE A 75 -7.51 6.85 -5.55
C PHE A 75 -9.00 6.70 -5.20
N TYR A 76 -9.64 7.81 -4.86
CA TYR A 76 -11.10 7.84 -4.77
C TYR A 76 -11.66 7.77 -6.19
N VAL A 77 -12.06 6.58 -6.62
CA VAL A 77 -12.96 6.47 -7.77
C VAL A 77 -14.33 6.87 -7.25
N ALA A 78 -14.75 8.10 -7.54
CA ALA A 78 -16.14 8.47 -7.40
C ALA A 78 -16.92 7.44 -8.23
N GLY A 79 -17.68 6.57 -7.57
CA GLY A 79 -18.64 5.74 -8.28
C GLY A 79 -19.60 6.71 -8.95
N GLU A 80 -19.43 6.97 -10.25
CA GLU A 80 -20.47 7.64 -11.01
C GLU A 80 -21.76 6.86 -10.71
N ALA A 81 -22.79 7.57 -10.24
CA ALA A 81 -24.08 6.95 -10.02
C ALA A 81 -24.48 6.28 -11.34
N HIS A 82 -24.46 4.95 -11.35
CA HIS A 82 -24.76 4.19 -12.55
C HIS A 82 -26.17 4.57 -12.99
N GLN A 83 -26.28 5.37 -14.04
CA GLN A 83 -27.56 5.69 -14.65
C GLN A 83 -27.83 4.62 -15.70
N PRO A 84 -28.78 3.69 -15.46
CA PRO A 84 -29.17 2.76 -16.50
C PRO A 84 -29.70 3.55 -17.70
N ALA A 85 -29.38 3.08 -18.91
CA ALA A 85 -29.91 3.65 -20.14
C ALA A 85 -31.45 3.61 -20.12
N SER A 86 -32.10 4.57 -20.79
CA SER A 86 -33.56 4.59 -20.85
C SER A 86 -34.08 3.33 -21.54
N GLN A 87 -35.17 2.78 -21.00
CA GLN A 87 -35.76 1.53 -21.48
C GLN A 87 -36.07 1.59 -22.99
N ALA A 88 -36.60 2.72 -23.46
CA ALA A 88 -36.92 2.92 -24.88
C ALA A 88 -35.67 2.83 -25.79
N VAL A 89 -34.53 3.35 -25.35
CA VAL A 89 -33.27 3.26 -26.12
C VAL A 89 -32.75 1.82 -26.13
N VAL A 90 -32.84 1.11 -25.01
CA VAL A 90 -32.43 -0.29 -24.93
C VAL A 90 -33.28 -1.16 -25.86
N GLU A 91 -34.60 -0.98 -25.84
CA GLU A 91 -35.54 -1.73 -26.68
C GLU A 91 -35.32 -1.47 -28.17
N GLU A 92 -35.10 -0.21 -28.58
CA GLU A 92 -34.82 0.15 -29.97
C GLU A 92 -33.53 -0.50 -30.47
N ASN A 93 -32.45 -0.42 -29.69
CA ASN A 93 -31.18 -1.03 -30.06
C ASN A 93 -31.27 -2.56 -30.14
N ILE A 94 -31.95 -3.21 -29.19
CA ILE A 94 -32.19 -4.65 -29.24
C ILE A 94 -32.98 -5.03 -30.50
N ARG A 95 -34.00 -4.25 -30.87
CA ARG A 95 -34.79 -4.46 -32.08
C ARG A 95 -33.93 -4.37 -33.34
N GLN A 96 -33.08 -3.36 -33.43
CA GLN A 96 -32.16 -3.20 -34.57
C GLN A 96 -31.18 -4.36 -34.67
N CYS A 97 -30.55 -4.77 -33.57
CA CYS A 97 -29.65 -5.91 -33.53
C CYS A 97 -30.34 -7.20 -34.00
N LYS A 98 -31.57 -7.46 -33.53
CA LYS A 98 -32.35 -8.62 -33.98
C LYS A 98 -32.67 -8.56 -35.48
N ALA A 99 -33.00 -7.39 -36.01
CA ALA A 99 -33.27 -7.22 -37.45
C ALA A 99 -32.03 -7.45 -38.32
N TYR A 100 -30.85 -7.07 -37.84
CA TYR A 100 -29.58 -7.35 -38.52
C TYR A 100 -29.18 -8.83 -38.47
N LEU A 101 -29.47 -9.53 -37.37
CA LEU A 101 -29.09 -10.93 -37.17
C LEU A 101 -30.04 -11.94 -37.83
N LEU A 102 -31.28 -11.53 -38.11
CA LEU A 102 -32.31 -12.36 -38.76
C LEU A 102 -32.40 -12.12 -40.27
N ARG A 103 -31.38 -11.49 -40.86
CA ARG A 103 -31.23 -11.25 -42.29
C ARG A 103 -30.25 -12.25 -42.89
#